data_AF-A0A1I6PND4-F1
#
_entry.id   AF-A0A1I6PND4-F1
#
_cell.length_a   1.000
_cell.length_b   1.000
_cell.length_c   1.000
_cell.angle_alpha   90.00
_cell.angle_beta   90.00
_cell.angle_gamma   90.00
#
_symmetry.space_group_name_H-M   'P 1'
#
loop_
_entity.id
_entity.type
_entity.pdbx_description
1 polymer ?
#
loop_
_entity_poly.entity_id
_entity_poly.type
_entity_poly.pdbx_seq_one_letter_code
_entity_poly.pdbx_strand_id
1 'polypeptide(L)'
;MYPLGLNAYIRFKRALTEDVPIASSYKEDRWADLEDYRGIAVDESITLLAILHKRFYVLVSSLSDEDFCRKLRTEVLGTITLYTALQRFIWHNKHHSAQIEALLSRKGWL
;
A
#
# COMPACT_ATOMS: atom_id res chain seq x y z
N MET A 1 7.83 3.67 3.40
CA MET A 1 6.70 3.99 2.50
C MET A 1 6.55 2.99 1.34
N TYR A 2 7.65 2.52 0.71
CA TYR A 2 7.64 1.58 -0.43
C TYR A 2 6.97 0.20 -0.22
N PRO A 3 7.12 -0.49 0.93
CA PRO A 3 6.62 -1.86 1.05
C PRO A 3 5.08 -1.93 1.15
N LEU A 4 4.43 -0.83 1.52
CA LEU A 4 2.99 -0.77 1.75
C LEU A 4 2.18 -0.85 0.44
N GLY A 5 2.65 -0.18 -0.62
CA GLY A 5 2.00 -0.24 -1.94
C GLY A 5 2.08 -1.63 -2.55
N LEU A 6 3.24 -2.27 -2.47
CA LEU A 6 3.45 -3.60 -3.08
C LEU A 6 2.63 -4.66 -2.36
N ASN A 7 2.62 -4.63 -1.03
CA ASN A 7 1.81 -5.54 -0.23
C ASN A 7 0.30 -5.32 -0.47
N ALA A 8 -0.16 -4.07 -0.61
CA ALA A 8 -1.56 -3.80 -0.97
C ALA A 8 -1.92 -4.43 -2.33
N TYR A 9 -1.09 -4.21 -3.36
CA TYR A 9 -1.31 -4.78 -4.69
C TYR A 9 -1.37 -6.32 -4.67
N ILE A 10 -0.44 -6.96 -3.96
CA ILE A 10 -0.41 -8.43 -3.82
C ILE A 10 -1.66 -8.92 -3.09
N ARG A 11 -2.05 -8.29 -1.97
CA ARG A 11 -3.23 -8.67 -1.19
C ARG A 11 -4.52 -8.56 -2.00
N PHE A 12 -4.65 -7.54 -2.85
CA PHE A 12 -5.78 -7.41 -3.76
C PHE A 12 -5.84 -8.57 -4.74
N LYS A 13 -4.75 -8.88 -5.42
CA LYS A 13 -4.70 -10.02 -6.34
C LYS A 13 -5.09 -11.32 -5.66
N ARG A 14 -4.51 -11.61 -4.48
CA ARG A 14 -4.83 -12.80 -3.72
C ARG A 14 -6.31 -12.85 -3.35
N ALA A 15 -6.87 -11.77 -2.82
CA ALA A 15 -8.30 -11.74 -2.46
C ALA A 15 -9.22 -11.95 -3.66
N LEU A 16 -8.83 -11.49 -4.86
CA LEU A 16 -9.56 -11.70 -6.10
C LEU A 16 -9.48 -13.15 -6.61
N THR A 17 -8.42 -13.89 -6.30
CA THR A 17 -8.16 -15.23 -6.88
C THR A 17 -8.22 -16.39 -5.88
N GLU A 18 -8.22 -16.12 -4.58
CA GLU A 18 -8.25 -17.10 -3.50
C GLU A 18 -9.52 -16.91 -2.64
N ASP A 19 -9.88 -17.93 -1.87
CA ASP A 19 -10.97 -17.85 -0.90
C ASP A 19 -10.45 -17.32 0.45
N VAL A 20 -10.90 -16.11 0.82
CA VAL A 20 -10.57 -15.37 2.05
C VAL A 20 -9.11 -15.53 2.51
N PRO A 21 -8.11 -15.15 1.67
CA PRO A 21 -6.71 -15.39 1.97
C PRO A 21 -6.25 -14.63 3.22
N ILE A 22 -5.27 -15.21 3.93
CA ILE A 22 -4.60 -14.55 5.04
C ILE A 22 -3.57 -13.56 4.48
N ALA A 23 -3.74 -12.29 4.82
CA ALA A 23 -2.81 -11.21 4.54
C ALA A 23 -1.87 -11.02 5.73
N SER A 24 -0.69 -11.65 5.65
CA SER A 24 0.33 -11.58 6.70
C SER A 24 0.79 -10.15 6.97
N SER A 25 1.08 -9.87 8.24
CA SER A 25 1.78 -8.65 8.64
C SER A 25 3.28 -8.72 8.29
N TYR A 26 3.98 -7.60 8.44
CA TYR A 26 5.43 -7.54 8.33
C TYR A 26 5.96 -6.43 9.24
N LYS A 27 7.24 -6.53 9.60
CA LYS A 27 7.91 -5.57 10.48
C LYS A 27 8.43 -4.40 9.65
N GLU A 28 7.54 -3.44 9.36
CA GLU A 28 7.85 -2.30 8.49
C GLU A 28 9.00 -1.41 8.99
N ASP A 29 9.18 -1.33 10.31
CA ASP A 29 10.31 -0.69 11.00
C ASP A 29 11.62 -1.37 10.59
N ARG A 30 11.67 -2.70 10.65
CA ARG A 30 12.85 -3.49 10.29
C ARG A 30 13.15 -3.47 8.81
N TRP A 31 12.13 -3.33 7.97
CA TRP A 31 12.34 -3.16 6.54
C TRP A 31 13.00 -1.81 6.24
N ALA A 32 12.55 -0.73 6.88
CA ALA A 32 13.11 0.60 6.67
C ALA A 32 14.60 0.73 7.08
N ASP A 33 15.10 -0.19 7.91
CA ASP A 33 16.49 -0.26 8.33
C ASP A 33 17.41 -1.03 7.36
N LEU A 34 16.85 -1.68 6.33
CA LEU A 34 17.63 -2.44 5.35
C LEU A 34 18.42 -1.53 4.40
N GLU A 35 19.54 -2.05 3.88
CA GLU A 35 20.52 -1.26 3.12
C GLU A 35 19.95 -0.70 1.81
N ASP A 36 18.95 -1.35 1.19
CA ASP A 36 18.32 -0.85 -0.03
C ASP A 36 17.65 0.52 0.15
N TYR A 37 17.22 0.86 1.37
CA TYR A 37 16.66 2.18 1.68
C TYR A 37 17.70 3.30 1.77
N ARG A 38 19.00 2.95 1.87
CA ARG A 38 20.12 3.90 1.94
C ARG A 38 20.99 3.87 0.68
N GLY A 39 21.13 2.70 0.06
CA GLY A 39 22.01 2.46 -1.08
C GLY A 39 21.40 2.76 -2.44
N ILE A 40 20.09 3.03 -2.52
CA ILE A 40 19.40 3.33 -3.78
C ILE A 40 18.92 4.79 -3.77
N ALA A 41 19.06 5.48 -4.90
CA ALA A 41 18.56 6.84 -5.08
C ALA A 41 17.02 6.88 -4.94
N VAL A 42 16.51 7.95 -4.33
CA VAL A 42 15.07 8.10 -4.07
C VAL A 42 14.21 8.05 -5.35
N ASP A 43 14.76 8.50 -6.48
CA ASP A 43 14.06 8.55 -7.77
C ASP A 43 13.72 7.15 -8.32
N GLU A 44 14.55 6.15 -8.06
CA GLU A 44 14.28 4.74 -8.43
C GLU A 44 13.04 4.21 -7.70
N SER A 45 12.96 4.60 -6.43
CA SER A 45 11.88 4.27 -5.52
C SER A 45 10.56 4.98 -5.92
N ILE A 46 10.63 6.25 -6.33
CA ILE A 46 9.50 7.00 -6.90
C ILE A 46 9.03 6.35 -8.21
N THR A 47 9.97 5.94 -9.06
CA THR A 47 9.67 5.25 -10.34
C THR A 47 8.96 3.92 -10.10
N LEU A 48 9.45 3.13 -9.15
CA LEU A 48 8.80 1.88 -8.74
C LEU A 48 7.36 2.11 -8.27
N LEU A 49 7.14 3.11 -7.41
CA LEU A 49 5.79 3.47 -6.94
C LEU A 49 4.87 3.90 -8.09
N ALA A 50 5.35 4.72 -9.02
CA ALA A 50 4.56 5.18 -10.16
C ALA A 50 4.10 4.02 -11.05
N ILE A 51 5.00 3.09 -11.38
CA ILE A 51 4.68 1.89 -12.16
C ILE A 51 3.68 1.00 -11.41
N LEU A 52 3.92 0.77 -10.11
CA LEU A 52 3.06 -0.05 -9.28
C LEU A 52 1.65 0.56 -9.17
N HIS A 53 1.55 1.86 -8.90
CA HIS A 53 0.26 2.55 -8.81
C HIS A 53 -0.50 2.53 -10.13
N LYS A 54 0.19 2.65 -11.28
CA LYS A 54 -0.45 2.50 -12.60
C LYS A 54 -1.08 1.12 -12.77
N ARG A 55 -0.35 0.05 -12.43
CA ARG A 55 -0.88 -1.32 -12.48
C ARG A 55 -2.02 -1.54 -11.50
N PHE A 56 -1.91 -0.97 -10.30
CA PHE A 56 -2.91 -1.13 -9.27
C PHE A 56 -4.18 -0.34 -9.59
N TYR A 57 -4.06 0.86 -10.16
CA TYR A 57 -5.17 1.65 -10.67
C TYR A 57 -5.96 0.86 -11.73
N VAL A 58 -5.29 0.31 -12.75
CA VAL A 58 -5.96 -0.50 -13.78
C VAL A 58 -6.73 -1.66 -13.15
N LEU A 59 -6.12 -2.40 -12.23
CA LEU A 59 -6.78 -3.50 -11.51
C LEU A 59 -8.03 -3.01 -10.77
N VAL A 60 -7.89 -2.02 -9.89
CA VAL A 60 -8.99 -1.53 -9.05
C VAL A 60 -10.10 -0.90 -9.88
N SER A 61 -9.77 -0.18 -10.95
CA SER A 61 -10.74 0.45 -11.85
C SER A 61 -11.55 -0.54 -12.68
N SER A 62 -11.08 -1.79 -12.79
CA SER A 62 -11.78 -2.86 -13.51
C SER A 62 -12.70 -3.72 -12.63
N LEU A 63 -12.69 -3.52 -11.31
CA LEU A 63 -13.44 -4.36 -10.37
C LEU A 63 -14.93 -4.01 -10.36
N SER A 64 -15.77 -5.04 -10.29
CA SER A 64 -17.21 -4.89 -10.01
C SER A 64 -17.46 -4.67 -8.51
N ASP A 65 -18.68 -4.26 -8.15
CA ASP A 65 -19.08 -4.16 -6.75
C ASP A 65 -19.00 -5.51 -6.01
N GLU A 66 -19.25 -6.63 -6.71
CA GLU A 66 -19.13 -7.97 -6.17
C GLU A 66 -17.65 -8.33 -5.90
N ASP A 67 -16.74 -7.98 -6.82
CA ASP A 67 -15.31 -8.14 -6.60
C ASP A 67 -14.84 -7.36 -5.36
N PHE A 68 -15.34 -6.15 -5.16
CA PHE A 68 -15.02 -5.37 -3.96
C PHE A 68 -15.60 -5.96 -2.66
N CYS A 69 -16.64 -6.79 -2.74
CA CYS A 69 -17.18 -7.54 -1.61
C CYS A 69 -16.34 -8.76 -1.24
N ARG A 70 -15.40 -9.20 -2.10
CA ARG A 70 -14.44 -10.24 -1.76
C ARG A 70 -13.61 -9.86 -0.54
N LYS A 71 -13.20 -10.86 0.21
CA LYS A 71 -12.63 -10.70 1.56
C LYS A 71 -11.19 -11.18 1.63
N LEU A 72 -10.46 -10.61 2.57
CA LEU A 72 -9.19 -11.14 3.06
C LEU A 72 -9.18 -11.09 4.58
N ARG A 73 -8.39 -11.95 5.22
CA ARG A 73 -8.20 -11.93 6.67
C ARG A 73 -6.86 -11.28 7.01
N THR A 74 -6.90 -10.25 7.84
CA THR A 74 -5.71 -9.58 8.38
C THR A 74 -5.50 -10.01 9.82
N GLU A 75 -4.26 -9.96 10.28
CA GLU A 75 -3.92 -10.27 11.68
C GLU A 75 -4.46 -9.23 12.66
N VAL A 76 -4.59 -7.97 12.23
CA VAL A 76 -4.94 -6.85 13.13
C VAL A 76 -6.44 -6.53 13.11
N LEU A 77 -7.09 -6.60 11.96
CA LEU A 77 -8.48 -6.16 11.79
C LEU A 77 -9.46 -7.32 11.59
N GLY A 78 -8.96 -8.56 11.61
CA GLY A 78 -9.73 -9.73 11.22
C GLY A 78 -10.09 -9.70 9.74
N THR A 79 -11.27 -10.23 9.40
CA THR A 79 -11.75 -10.34 8.03
C THR A 79 -12.33 -9.01 7.53
N ILE A 80 -11.78 -8.49 6.45
CA ILE A 80 -12.21 -7.23 5.82
C ILE A 80 -12.51 -7.45 4.33
N THR A 81 -13.36 -6.60 3.74
CA THR A 81 -13.61 -6.59 2.30
C THR A 81 -12.53 -5.81 1.54
N LEU A 82 -12.48 -6.00 0.22
CA LEU A 82 -11.63 -5.20 -0.65
C LEU A 82 -12.03 -3.71 -0.67
N TYR A 83 -13.30 -3.36 -0.44
CA TYR A 83 -13.69 -1.97 -0.18
C TYR A 83 -12.95 -1.37 1.03
N THR A 84 -13.00 -2.05 2.17
CA THR A 84 -12.31 -1.58 3.38
C THR A 84 -10.80 -1.52 3.16
N ALA A 85 -10.22 -2.52 2.49
CA ALA A 85 -8.80 -2.53 2.15
C ALA A 85 -8.40 -1.34 1.27
N LEU A 86 -9.22 -0.96 0.28
CA LEU A 86 -8.97 0.18 -0.61
C LEU A 86 -9.01 1.49 0.17
N GLN A 87 -10.02 1.69 1.02
CA GLN A 87 -10.13 2.90 1.85
C GLN A 87 -8.91 3.07 2.76
N ARG A 88 -8.45 1.98 3.37
CA ARG A 88 -7.23 1.98 4.18
C ARG A 88 -5.98 2.32 3.36
N PHE A 89 -5.86 1.76 2.16
CA PHE A 89 -4.76 2.09 1.26
C PHE A 89 -4.74 3.58 0.89
N ILE A 90 -5.90 4.16 0.57
CA ILE A 90 -6.01 5.61 0.25
C ILE A 90 -5.64 6.47 1.46
N TRP A 91 -6.22 6.19 2.63
CA TRP A 91 -5.90 6.92 3.86
C TRP A 91 -4.41 6.86 4.19
N HIS A 92 -3.82 5.67 4.06
CA HIS A 92 -2.42 5.43 4.37
C HIS A 92 -1.47 6.25 3.48
N ASN A 93 -1.75 6.33 2.17
CA ASN A 93 -0.96 7.19 1.27
C ASN A 93 -1.06 8.67 1.68
N LYS A 94 -2.28 9.15 1.93
CA LYS A 94 -2.51 10.53 2.39
C LYS A 94 -1.80 10.84 3.71
N HIS A 95 -1.83 9.88 4.64
CA HIS A 95 -1.18 10.02 5.94
C HIS A 95 0.33 10.25 5.81
N HIS A 96 1.03 9.47 4.98
CA HIS A 96 2.46 9.65 4.78
C HIS A 96 2.81 10.88 3.96
N SER A 97 2.01 11.24 2.94
CA SER A 97 2.19 12.51 2.23
C SER A 97 2.10 13.70 3.20
N ALA A 98 1.12 13.69 4.11
CA ALA A 98 0.99 14.73 5.12
C ALA A 98 2.18 14.78 6.10
N GLN A 99 2.80 13.63 6.43
CA GLN A 99 4.02 13.62 7.25
C GLN A 99 5.19 14.32 6.54
N ILE A 100 5.34 14.11 5.23
CA ILE A 100 6.37 14.77 4.41
C ILE A 100 6.08 16.27 4.35
N GLU A 101 4.87 16.67 3.99
CA GLU A 101 4.46 18.09 3.92
C GLU A 101 4.67 18.81 5.26
N ALA A 102 4.31 18.17 6.37
CA ALA A 102 4.52 18.73 7.70
C ALA A 102 6.02 18.91 8.03
N LEU A 103 6.88 18.01 7.57
CA LEU A 103 8.34 18.17 7.72
C LEU A 103 8.85 19.35 6.88
N LEU A 104 8.45 19.43 5.61
CA LEU A 104 8.83 20.50 4.69
C LEU A 104 8.44 21.88 5.25
N SER A 105 7.21 22.00 5.74
CA SER A 105 6.71 23.23 6.38
C SER A 105 7.50 23.59 7.65
N ARG A 106 7.78 22.64 8.55
CA ARG A 106 8.61 22.89 9.76
C ARG A 106 10.04 23.32 9.43
N LYS A 107 10.56 22.94 8.26
CA LYS A 107 11.90 23.30 7.78
C LYS A 107 11.91 24.60 6.96
N GLY A 108 10.74 25.16 6.62
CA GLY A 108 10.63 26.32 5.74
C GLY A 108 11.04 26.04 4.29
N TRP A 109 10.88 24.79 3.84
CA TRP A 109 11.16 24.37 2.46
C TRP A 109 9.92 24.46 1.55
N LEU A 110 8.76 24.71 2.17
CA LEU A 110 7.48 25.11 1.59
C LEU A 110 7.10 26.45 2.23
#